data_AF-A0A6J6AXN6-F1
#
_entry.id   AF-A0A6J6AXN6-F1
#
_cell.length_a   1.000
_cell.length_b   1.000
_cell.length_c   1.000
_cell.angle_alpha   90.00
_cell.angle_beta   90.00
_cell.angle_gamma   90.00
#
_symmetry.space_group_name_H-M   'P 1'
#
loop_
_entity.id
_entity.type
_entity.pdbx_description
1 polymer ?
#
loop_
_entity_poly.entity_id
_entity_poly.type
_entity_poly.pdbx_seq_one_letter_code
_entity_poly.pdbx_strand_id
1 'polypeptide(L)'
;MCYPAGEFRVGGQDVKLGDLVVAGIQEPIGFWMSASQFEYWKHTHLTVDVVDGRGGGFSLESPEGKRFLIRSRLFTEQEWSILENQEVPTGAY
;
A
#
# COMPACT_ATOMS: atom_id res chain seq x y z
N MET A 1 -6.96 -0.10 3.27
CA MET A 1 -8.24 -0.56 2.67
C MET A 1 -7.91 -1.30 1.40
N CYS A 2 -8.67 -2.34 1.07
CA CYS A 2 -8.54 -3.13 -0.14
C CYS A 2 -9.88 -3.12 -0.88
N TYR A 3 -9.84 -2.85 -2.19
CA TYR A 3 -11.01 -2.74 -3.06
C TYR A 3 -10.82 -3.63 -4.29
N PRO A 4 -11.90 -4.13 -4.92
CA PRO A 4 -11.79 -4.77 -6.23
C PRO A 4 -11.15 -3.83 -7.24
N ALA A 5 -10.44 -4.41 -8.21
CA ALA A 5 -9.85 -3.66 -9.31
C ALA A 5 -10.93 -2.83 -10.03
N GLY A 6 -10.68 -1.52 -10.18
CA GLY A 6 -11.60 -0.59 -10.82
C GLY A 6 -12.71 -0.01 -9.92
N GLU A 7 -12.90 -0.50 -8.70
CA GLU A 7 -13.95 -0.01 -7.79
C GLU A 7 -13.51 1.15 -6.88
N PHE A 8 -12.21 1.45 -6.85
CA PHE A 8 -11.66 2.63 -6.18
C PHE A 8 -10.86 3.48 -7.17
N ARG A 9 -11.16 4.78 -7.22
CA ARG A 9 -10.42 5.74 -8.05
C ARG A 9 -9.27 6.33 -7.24
N VAL A 10 -8.05 6.12 -7.70
CA VAL A 10 -6.85 6.79 -7.17
C VAL A 10 -6.78 8.21 -7.73
N GLY A 11 -6.47 9.18 -6.88
CA GLY A 11 -6.37 10.58 -7.24
C GLY A 11 -5.00 10.97 -7.76
N GLY A 12 -4.93 12.19 -8.33
CA GLY A 12 -3.73 12.88 -8.83
C GLY A 12 -2.54 12.96 -7.88
N GLN A 13 -2.80 12.76 -6.59
CA GLN A 13 -1.87 12.94 -5.49
C GLN A 13 -1.68 11.65 -4.68
N ASP A 14 -2.25 10.52 -5.14
CA ASP A 14 -1.97 9.23 -4.52
C ASP A 14 -0.69 8.66 -5.15
N VAL A 15 0.28 8.31 -4.32
CA VAL A 15 1.56 7.75 -4.72
C VAL A 15 1.42 6.23 -4.76
N LYS A 16 1.88 5.59 -5.85
CA LYS A 16 1.99 4.13 -5.94
C LYS A 16 3.29 3.69 -5.30
N LEU A 17 3.20 3.02 -4.16
CA LEU A 17 4.37 2.52 -3.44
C LEU A 17 4.90 1.22 -4.06
N GLY A 18 4.05 0.47 -4.74
CA GLY A 18 4.42 -0.75 -5.42
C GLY A 18 3.22 -1.61 -5.82
N ASP A 19 3.53 -2.80 -6.31
CA ASP A 19 2.59 -3.83 -6.72
C ASP A 19 2.76 -5.06 -5.82
N LEU A 20 1.69 -5.47 -5.16
CA LEU A 20 1.66 -6.68 -4.34
C LEU A 20 1.36 -7.88 -5.25
N VAL A 21 2.31 -8.82 -5.32
CA VAL A 21 2.14 -10.09 -6.03
C VAL A 21 1.75 -11.16 -5.01
N VAL A 22 0.56 -11.71 -5.16
CA VAL A 22 0.00 -12.72 -4.25
C VAL A 22 -0.21 -14.01 -5.01
N ALA A 23 0.30 -15.13 -4.48
CA ALA A 23 0.14 -16.44 -5.10
C ALA A 23 -1.35 -16.76 -5.31
N GLY A 24 -1.71 -17.16 -6.53
CA GLY A 24 -3.09 -17.45 -6.92
C GLY A 24 -3.89 -16.26 -7.47
N ILE A 25 -3.34 -15.04 -7.43
CA ILE A 25 -3.92 -13.86 -8.08
C ILE A 25 -3.07 -13.54 -9.32
N GLN A 26 -3.69 -13.50 -10.49
CA GLN A 26 -2.97 -13.27 -11.75
C GLN A 26 -2.49 -11.82 -11.88
N GLU A 27 -3.33 -10.86 -11.56
CA GLU A 27 -2.98 -9.44 -11.68
C GLU A 27 -2.40 -8.90 -10.36
N PRO A 28 -1.32 -8.09 -10.43
CA PRO A 28 -0.77 -7.45 -9.25
C PRO A 28 -1.76 -6.46 -8.63
N ILE A 29 -1.72 -6.34 -7.30
CA ILE A 29 -2.58 -5.42 -6.56
C ILE A 29 -1.77 -4.16 -6.25
N GLY A 30 -2.17 -3.02 -6.81
CA GLY A 30 -1.50 -1.75 -6.54
C GLY A 30 -1.67 -1.30 -5.09
N PHE A 31 -0.56 -0.92 -4.44
CA PHE A 31 -0.56 -0.35 -3.10
C PHE A 31 -0.30 1.17 -3.17
N TRP A 32 -1.26 1.94 -2.65
CA TRP A 32 -1.31 3.38 -2.82
C TRP A 32 -1.36 4.11 -1.48
N MET A 33 -0.80 5.32 -1.43
CA MET A 33 -0.77 6.18 -0.24
C MET A 33 -0.91 7.63 -0.68
N SER A 34 -1.63 8.47 0.07
CA SER A 34 -1.71 9.90 -0.28
C SER A 34 -0.33 10.56 -0.22
N ALA A 35 -0.06 11.57 -1.04
CA ALA A 35 1.23 12.28 -1.06
C ALA A 35 1.66 12.80 0.32
N SER A 36 0.72 13.31 1.12
CA SER A 36 0.99 13.77 2.48
C SER A 36 1.42 12.65 3.43
N GLN A 37 0.84 11.46 3.31
CA GLN A 37 1.26 10.29 4.08
C GLN A 37 2.58 9.76 3.53
N PHE A 38 2.76 9.73 2.21
CA PHE A 38 4.01 9.31 1.61
C PHE A 38 5.18 10.15 2.10
N GLU A 39 5.06 11.48 2.13
CA GLU A 39 6.14 12.34 2.66
C GLU A 39 6.53 12.00 4.10
N TYR A 40 5.54 11.64 4.93
CA TYR A 40 5.79 11.24 6.31
C TYR A 40 6.37 9.82 6.43
N TRP A 41 5.99 8.88 5.55
CA TRP A 41 6.34 7.47 5.67
C TRP A 41 7.42 6.98 4.67
N LYS A 42 7.87 7.82 3.73
CA LYS A 42 8.75 7.40 2.61
C LYS A 42 10.06 6.75 3.05
N HIS A 43 10.53 7.06 4.25
CA HIS A 43 11.73 6.50 4.84
C HIS A 43 11.49 5.17 5.59
N THR A 44 10.35 4.51 5.35
CA THR A 44 9.96 3.27 6.02
C THR A 44 9.71 2.11 5.05
N HIS A 45 10.20 0.93 5.41
CA HIS A 45 9.74 -0.32 4.83
C HIS A 45 8.39 -0.68 5.44
N LEU A 46 7.40 -0.90 4.58
CA LEU A 46 6.06 -1.30 4.99
C LEU A 46 5.81 -2.78 4.68
N THR A 47 5.33 -3.51 5.68
CA THR A 47 4.81 -4.86 5.52
C THR A 47 3.30 -4.82 5.67
N VAL A 48 2.58 -5.31 4.66
CA VAL A 48 1.13 -5.48 4.69
C VAL A 48 0.82 -6.89 5.17
N ASP A 49 0.17 -7.00 6.33
CA ASP A 49 -0.18 -8.24 7.00
C ASP A 49 -1.71 -8.40 7.08
N VAL A 50 -2.20 -9.62 7.28
CA VAL A 50 -3.63 -9.92 7.45
C VAL A 50 -3.83 -10.71 8.73
N VAL A 51 -4.68 -10.19 9.62
CA VAL A 51 -4.93 -10.77 10.94
C VAL A 51 -6.42 -10.90 11.20
N ASP A 52 -6.80 -11.75 12.16
CA ASP A 52 -8.17 -11.81 12.65
C ASP A 52 -8.58 -10.49 13.31
N GLY A 53 -9.80 -10.05 13.04
CA GLY A 53 -10.37 -8.88 13.69
C GLY A 53 -11.31 -8.09 12.78
N ARG A 54 -11.84 -6.99 13.31
CA ARG A 54 -12.74 -6.11 12.58
C ARG A 54 -11.95 -5.20 11.63
N GLY A 55 -12.11 -5.39 10.33
CA GLY A 55 -11.56 -4.55 9.28
C GLY A 55 -12.29 -3.21 9.10
N GLY A 56 -11.82 -2.40 8.15
CA GLY A 56 -12.47 -1.15 7.76
C GLY A 56 -13.77 -1.42 7.00
N GLY A 57 -14.85 -0.70 7.32
CA GLY A 57 -16.21 -1.08 6.88
C GLY A 57 -16.45 -1.27 5.37
N PHE A 58 -15.58 -0.72 4.51
CA PHE A 58 -15.67 -0.83 3.05
C PHE A 58 -14.53 -1.66 2.42
N SER A 59 -13.76 -2.39 3.23
CA SER A 59 -12.59 -3.15 2.78
C SER A 59 -12.96 -4.61 2.53
N LEU A 60 -12.38 -5.22 1.49
CA LEU A 60 -12.73 -6.58 1.04
C LEU A 60 -12.59 -7.68 2.09
N GLU A 61 -11.66 -7.54 3.05
CA GLU A 61 -11.38 -8.54 4.07
C GLU A 61 -12.37 -8.47 5.25
N SER A 62 -13.12 -7.38 5.39
CA SER A 62 -14.04 -7.15 6.51
C SER A 62 -15.13 -8.22 6.68
N PRO A 63 -15.85 -8.69 5.63
CA PRO A 63 -16.83 -9.77 5.79
C PRO A 63 -16.20 -11.12 6.17
N GLU A 64 -14.90 -11.30 5.94
CA GLU A 64 -14.16 -12.52 6.28
C GLU A 64 -13.70 -12.56 7.75
N GLY A 65 -14.09 -11.57 8.56
CA GLY A 65 -13.64 -11.45 9.95
C GLY A 65 -12.14 -11.13 10.06
N LYS A 66 -11.56 -10.55 9.02
CA LYS A 66 -10.15 -10.17 8.94
C LYS A 66 -9.99 -8.65 8.94
N ARG A 67 -8.74 -8.22 9.11
CA ARG A 67 -8.29 -6.84 8.88
C ARG A 67 -6.86 -6.80 8.37
N PHE A 68 -6.55 -5.81 7.54
CA PHE A 68 -5.15 -5.50 7.22
C PHE A 68 -4.44 -4.79 8.37
N LEU A 69 -3.17 -5.16 8.58
CA LEU A 69 -2.27 -4.54 9.54
C LEU A 69 -1.00 -4.08 8.82
N ILE A 70 -0.69 -2.79 8.92
CA ILE A 70 0.60 -2.26 8.44
C ILE A 70 1.61 -2.35 9.57
N ARG A 71 2.72 -3.02 9.31
CA ARG A 71 3.92 -2.99 10.16
C ARG A 71 4.97 -2.16 9.43
N SER A 72 5.68 -1.32 10.16
CA SER A 72 6.74 -0.50 9.59
C SER A 72 8.05 -0.68 10.35
N ARG A 73 9.14 -0.50 9.60
CA ARG A 73 10.46 -0.23 10.14
C ARG A 73 11.11 0.87 9.32
N LEU A 74 12.09 1.56 9.89
CA LEU A 74 12.93 2.44 9.09
C LEU A 74 13.70 1.62 8.04
N PHE A 75 13.91 2.23 6.87
CA PHE A 75 14.91 1.71 5.95
C PHE A 75 16.30 1.81 6.60
N THR A 76 17.15 0.85 6.27
CA THR A 76 18.60 0.95 6.52
C THR A 76 19.18 2.08 5.66
N GLU A 77 20.36 2.59 6.03
CA GLU A 77 21.04 3.62 5.22
C GLU A 77 21.27 3.15 3.77
N GLN A 78 21.63 1.87 3.60
CA GLN A 78 21.84 1.28 2.28
C GLN A 78 20.54 1.23 1.47
N GLU A 79 19.42 0.77 2.07
CA GLU A 79 18.11 0.79 1.41
C GLU A 79 17.68 2.21 1.07
N TRP A 80 17.85 3.16 1.99
CA TRP A 80 17.41 4.54 1.79
C TRP A 80 18.20 5.26 0.70
N SER A 81 19.52 5.11 0.65
CA SER A 81 20.36 5.71 -0.40
C SER A 81 20.00 5.26 -1.83
N ILE A 82 19.42 4.07 -1.97
CA ILE A 82 18.91 3.56 -3.25
C ILE A 82 17.56 4.20 -3.61
N LEU A 83 16.73 4.50 -2.61
CA LEU A 83 15.33 4.89 -2.77
C LEU A 83 15.09 6.40 -2.75
N GLU A 84 15.89 7.18 -2.02
CA GLU A 84 15.61 8.59 -1.71
C GLU A 84 15.51 9.51 -2.93
N ASN A 85 16.15 9.11 -4.04
CA ASN A 85 16.17 9.84 -5.30
C ASN A 85 15.36 9.14 -6.41
N GLN A 86 14.58 8.10 -6.07
CA GLN A 86 13.71 7.45 -7.04
C GLN A 86 12.43 8.25 -7.25
N GLU A 87 12.08 8.45 -8.51
CA GLU A 87 10.75 8.95 -8.84
C GLU A 87 9.70 7.90 -8.49
N VAL A 88 8.68 8.33 -7.76
CA VAL A 88 7.55 7.49 -7.39
C VAL A 88 6.37 7.80 -8.31
N PRO A 89 5.75 6.78 -8.94
CA PRO A 89 4.58 7.02 -9.76
C PRO A 89 3.44 7.61 -8.93
N THR A 90 2.82 8.66 -9.45
CA THR A 90 1.56 9.18 -8.89
C THR A 90 0.37 8.67 -9.69
N GLY A 91 -0.76 8.54 -9.03
CA GLY A 91 -2.04 8.25 -9.62
C GLY A 91 -2.49 9.45 -10.45
N ALA A 92 -3.08 9.15 -11.59
CA ALA A 92 -3.90 9.98 -12.48
C ALA A 92 -3.76 9.34 -13.87
N TYR A 93 -4.44 8.21 -14.04
CA TYR A 93 -4.75 7.67 -15.35
C TYR A 93 -6.20 8.02 -15.70
#